data_AF-A0A5N5NS96-F1
#
_entry.id   AF-A0A5N5NS96-F1
#
_cell.length_a   1.000
_cell.length_b   1.000
_cell.length_c   1.000
_cell.angle_alpha   90.00
_cell.angle_beta   90.00
_cell.angle_gamma   90.00
#
_symmetry.space_group_name_H-M   'P 1'
#
loop_
_entity.id
_entity.type
_entity.pdbx_description
1 polymer ?
#
loop_
_entity_poly.entity_id
_entity_poly.type
_entity_poly.pdbx_seq_one_letter_code
_entity_poly.pdbx_strand_id
1 'polypeptide(L)'
;MLSSLLAAAILLLLGAVASASRSVGNCTTFPSWTVSEFKSTTNDSVGAGGSASFKLANNLTGAVDELTCSLQVNYRCILAGTPSDKNLTVNVAIRAGSLTLLLDESVECPGRATPLHVIGNGDLDLNCTWEENIGGTVTCELLEEKNTIQGAAVEIAPGRRSRVRRH
;
A
#
# COMPACT_ATOMS: atom_id res chain seq x y z
N MET A 1 -47.20 16.28 -15.64
CA MET A 1 -45.78 16.70 -15.74
C MET A 1 -44.96 15.97 -14.67
N LEU A 2 -44.75 14.65 -14.83
CA LEU A 2 -44.09 13.81 -13.81
C LEU A 2 -43.23 12.69 -14.43
N SER A 3 -42.73 12.87 -15.65
CA SER A 3 -41.96 11.82 -16.37
C SER A 3 -40.49 12.16 -16.64
N SER A 4 -40.00 13.34 -16.26
CA SER A 4 -38.64 13.76 -16.64
C SER A 4 -37.58 13.61 -15.54
N LEU A 5 -37.95 13.24 -14.31
CA LEU A 5 -37.01 13.13 -13.19
C LEU A 5 -36.41 11.73 -12.99
N LEU A 6 -37.02 10.67 -13.54
CA LEU A 6 -36.45 9.32 -13.45
C LEU A 6 -35.33 9.05 -14.47
N ALA A 7 -35.27 9.81 -15.58
CA ALA A 7 -34.25 9.58 -16.61
C ALA A 7 -32.86 10.10 -16.20
N ALA A 8 -32.78 11.13 -15.35
CA ALA A 8 -31.51 11.70 -14.90
C ALA A 8 -30.83 10.88 -13.78
N ALA A 9 -31.62 10.19 -12.94
CA ALA A 9 -31.08 9.38 -11.85
C ALA A 9 -30.47 8.04 -12.33
N ILE A 10 -30.91 7.53 -13.48
CA ILE A 10 -30.44 6.25 -14.02
C ILE A 10 -29.13 6.41 -14.80
N LEU A 11 -28.82 7.60 -15.34
CA LEU A 11 -27.54 7.82 -16.05
C LEU A 11 -26.32 8.06 -15.14
N LEU A 12 -26.51 8.30 -13.84
CA LEU A 12 -25.42 8.66 -12.92
C LEU A 12 -24.87 7.50 -12.07
N LEU A 13 -25.48 6.31 -12.11
CA LEU A 13 -25.00 5.14 -11.37
C LEU A 13 -24.39 4.05 -12.27
N LEU A 14 -24.45 4.22 -13.59
CA LEU A 14 -23.62 3.50 -14.56
C LEU A 14 -22.21 4.11 -14.70
N GLY A 15 -21.88 5.09 -13.85
CA GLY A 15 -20.51 5.52 -13.61
C GLY A 15 -19.74 4.38 -12.96
N ALA A 16 -19.27 3.48 -13.82
CA ALA A 16 -18.37 2.41 -13.49
C ALA A 16 -17.30 2.88 -12.52
N VAL A 17 -17.44 2.48 -11.25
CA VAL A 17 -16.29 1.93 -10.55
C VAL A 17 -15.92 0.65 -11.27
N ALA A 18 -15.41 0.80 -12.50
CA ALA A 18 -14.36 -0.06 -12.96
C ALA A 18 -13.25 0.22 -11.95
N SER A 19 -13.23 -0.57 -10.87
CA SER A 19 -12.03 -0.77 -10.07
C SER A 19 -10.91 -0.83 -11.09
N ALA A 20 -9.98 0.11 -11.03
CA ALA A 20 -8.92 0.22 -11.99
C ALA A 20 -7.92 -0.93 -11.78
N SER A 21 -8.38 -2.17 -11.72
CA SER A 21 -7.66 -3.28 -12.33
C SER A 21 -7.74 -3.06 -13.85
N ARG A 22 -7.08 -2.00 -14.34
CA ARG A 22 -6.57 -2.02 -15.70
C ARG A 22 -5.64 -3.21 -15.71
N SER A 23 -6.20 -4.34 -16.14
CA SER A 23 -5.53 -5.61 -16.20
C SER A 23 -4.17 -5.36 -16.81
N VAL A 24 -3.13 -5.76 -16.09
CA VAL A 24 -1.85 -6.02 -16.70
C VAL A 24 -2.15 -7.04 -17.79
N GLY A 25 -2.35 -6.57 -19.03
CA GLY A 25 -3.09 -7.32 -20.05
C GLY A 25 -2.52 -8.71 -20.35
N ASN A 26 -1.26 -8.96 -19.95
CA ASN A 26 -0.59 -10.26 -20.04
C ASN A 26 0.22 -10.65 -18.79
N CYS A 27 0.08 -9.96 -17.65
CA CYS A 27 0.97 -10.13 -16.48
C CYS A 27 2.48 -10.05 -16.79
N THR A 28 2.85 -9.28 -17.83
CA THR A 28 4.24 -9.05 -18.25
C THR A 28 4.81 -7.72 -17.77
N THR A 29 3.95 -6.83 -17.25
CA THR A 29 4.33 -5.48 -16.79
C THR A 29 3.84 -5.29 -15.37
N PHE A 30 4.75 -5.06 -14.43
CA PHE A 30 4.38 -4.92 -13.02
C PHE A 30 4.33 -3.46 -12.58
N PRO A 31 3.41 -3.12 -11.66
CA PRO A 31 3.34 -1.79 -11.10
C PRO A 31 4.64 -1.41 -10.41
N SER A 32 4.90 -0.11 -10.41
CA SER A 32 5.74 0.56 -9.45
C SER A 32 4.89 1.56 -8.67
N TRP A 33 5.25 1.74 -7.40
CA TRP A 33 4.55 2.63 -6.51
C TRP A 33 5.44 3.78 -6.11
N THR A 34 4.97 5.01 -6.30
CA THR A 34 5.69 6.20 -5.86
C THR A 34 5.08 6.70 -4.57
N VAL A 35 5.93 6.88 -3.56
CA VAL A 35 5.57 7.39 -2.25
C VAL A 35 5.97 8.87 -2.20
N SER A 36 5.09 9.72 -1.71
CA SER A 36 5.37 11.15 -1.54
C SER A 36 4.65 11.72 -0.32
N GLU A 37 5.08 12.89 0.13
CA GLU A 37 4.46 13.61 1.26
C GLU A 37 4.32 12.75 2.52
N PHE A 38 5.26 11.82 2.73
CA PHE A 38 5.27 11.00 3.94
C PHE A 38 5.56 11.89 5.14
N LYS A 39 4.74 11.74 6.17
CA LYS A 39 4.92 12.35 7.48
C LYS A 39 4.52 11.34 8.53
N SER A 40 5.33 11.21 9.57
CA SER A 40 4.98 10.43 10.75
C SER A 40 5.23 11.21 12.02
N THR A 41 4.40 10.95 13.02
CA THR A 41 4.59 11.44 14.38
C THR A 41 4.55 10.26 15.34
N THR A 42 5.62 10.09 16.12
CA THR A 42 5.76 9.01 17.12
C THR A 42 6.23 9.58 18.45
N ASN A 43 6.13 8.81 19.52
CA ASN A 43 6.70 9.15 20.82
C ASN A 43 7.68 8.05 21.25
N ASP A 44 8.87 8.42 21.71
CA ASP A 44 9.94 7.49 22.11
C ASP A 44 9.73 6.85 23.49
N SER A 45 8.48 6.57 23.86
CA SER A 45 8.15 5.86 25.11
C SER A 45 7.78 4.40 24.83
N VAL A 46 8.17 3.51 25.75
CA VAL A 46 7.91 2.08 25.61
C VAL A 46 6.41 1.83 25.53
N GLY A 47 5.97 1.20 24.42
CA GLY A 47 4.57 0.91 24.17
C GLY A 47 3.77 2.07 23.56
N ALA A 48 4.40 3.21 23.30
CA ALA A 48 3.75 4.29 22.57
C ALA A 48 3.60 3.93 21.08
N GLY A 49 2.48 4.40 20.52
CA GLY A 49 2.19 4.34 19.10
C GLY A 49 2.53 5.66 18.42
N GLY A 50 1.91 5.87 17.27
CA GLY A 50 2.03 7.10 16.51
C GLY A 50 1.04 7.13 15.36
N SER A 51 1.23 8.05 14.44
CA SER A 51 0.52 8.10 13.18
C SER A 51 1.49 8.30 12.02
N ALA A 52 1.11 7.80 10.86
CA ALA A 52 1.76 8.12 9.60
C ALA A 52 0.72 8.47 8.55
N SER A 53 1.09 9.38 7.65
CA SER A 53 0.33 9.76 6.47
C SER A 53 1.25 9.85 5.27
N PHE A 54 0.79 9.44 4.09
CA PHE A 54 1.55 9.54 2.85
C PHE A 54 0.65 9.40 1.63
N LYS A 55 1.16 9.83 0.47
CA LYS A 55 0.55 9.56 -0.83
C LYS A 55 1.21 8.35 -1.47
N LEU A 56 0.40 7.50 -2.09
CA LEU A 56 0.85 6.34 -2.85
C LEU A 56 0.28 6.40 -4.26
N ALA A 57 1.17 6.52 -5.26
CA ALA A 57 0.80 6.56 -6.67
C ALA A 57 1.18 5.27 -7.39
N ASN A 58 0.23 4.64 -8.09
CA ASN A 58 0.49 3.47 -8.94
C ASN A 58 0.76 3.92 -10.38
N ASN A 59 1.92 3.57 -10.94
CA ASN A 59 2.33 4.04 -12.26
C ASN A 59 1.49 3.47 -13.43
N LEU A 60 0.91 2.27 -13.28
CA LEU A 60 0.14 1.61 -14.34
C LEU A 60 -1.30 2.11 -14.38
N THR A 61 -1.91 2.30 -13.22
CA THR A 61 -3.30 2.78 -13.13
C THR A 61 -3.39 4.29 -13.17
N GLY A 62 -2.33 4.99 -12.73
CA GLY A 62 -2.31 6.43 -12.51
C GLY A 62 -3.05 6.87 -11.24
N ALA A 63 -3.55 5.92 -10.44
CA ALA A 63 -4.24 6.21 -9.20
C ALA A 63 -3.28 6.79 -8.17
N VAL A 64 -3.76 7.76 -7.38
CA VAL A 64 -3.05 8.37 -6.26
C VAL A 64 -3.95 8.30 -5.05
N ASP A 65 -3.51 7.56 -4.03
CA ASP A 65 -4.23 7.38 -2.77
C ASP A 65 -3.56 8.17 -1.65
N GLU A 66 -4.35 8.93 -0.89
CA GLU A 66 -3.90 9.52 0.39
C GLU A 66 -4.18 8.52 1.51
N LEU A 67 -3.11 8.04 2.14
CA LEU A 67 -3.17 6.97 3.13
C LEU A 67 -2.79 7.50 4.50
N THR A 68 -3.51 7.03 5.51
CA THR A 68 -3.22 7.32 6.92
C THR A 68 -3.29 6.02 7.72
N CYS A 69 -2.41 5.85 8.70
CA CYS A 69 -2.46 4.69 9.58
C CYS A 69 -2.00 5.03 11.00
N SER A 70 -2.59 4.33 11.97
CA SER A 70 -2.11 4.33 13.36
C SER A 70 -0.96 3.35 13.50
N LEU A 71 0.20 3.86 13.90
CA LEU A 71 1.40 3.08 14.15
C LEU A 71 1.28 2.37 15.50
N GLN A 72 1.46 1.05 15.47
CA GLN A 72 1.53 0.19 16.64
C GLN A 72 2.94 0.20 17.23
N VAL A 73 3.15 -0.59 18.30
CA VAL A 73 4.45 -0.82 18.92
C VAL A 73 5.51 -1.17 17.86
N ASN A 74 6.71 -0.61 18.00
CA ASN A 74 7.79 -0.63 17.01
C ASN A 74 7.49 0.14 15.72
N TYR A 75 6.54 1.08 15.77
CA TYR A 75 6.19 2.01 14.69
C TYR A 75 5.83 1.32 13.38
N ARG A 76 4.94 0.32 13.47
CA ARG A 76 4.47 -0.46 12.32
C ARG A 76 2.97 -0.30 12.11
N CYS A 77 2.52 -0.34 10.87
CA CYS A 77 1.11 -0.47 10.53
C CYS A 77 0.94 -1.32 9.27
N ILE A 78 -0.29 -1.84 9.08
CA ILE A 78 -0.67 -2.59 7.89
C ILE A 78 -1.97 -2.00 7.37
N LEU A 79 -1.98 -1.62 6.09
CA LEU A 79 -3.17 -1.19 5.38
C LEU A 79 -3.61 -2.34 4.46
N ALA A 80 -4.80 -2.90 4.72
CA ALA A 80 -5.41 -3.94 3.91
C ALA A 80 -6.34 -3.30 2.87
N GLY A 81 -5.77 -2.96 1.73
CA GLY A 81 -6.41 -2.22 0.65
C GLY A 81 -6.18 -0.71 0.76
N THR A 82 -6.29 -0.06 -0.39
CA THR A 82 -6.35 1.40 -0.55
C THR A 82 -7.73 1.81 -1.09
N PRO A 83 -8.02 3.12 -1.21
CA PRO A 83 -9.22 3.57 -1.91
C PRO A 83 -9.28 3.05 -3.36
N SER A 84 -8.17 3.08 -4.09
CA SER A 84 -8.12 2.66 -5.49
C SER A 84 -7.91 1.16 -5.73
N ASP A 85 -7.33 0.42 -4.76
CA ASP A 85 -7.03 -1.01 -4.90
C ASP A 85 -7.29 -1.80 -3.62
N LYS A 86 -8.29 -2.68 -3.64
CA LYS A 86 -8.65 -3.54 -2.49
C LYS A 86 -7.76 -4.77 -2.33
N ASN A 87 -6.98 -5.10 -3.35
CA ASN A 87 -6.11 -6.27 -3.39
C ASN A 87 -4.66 -5.95 -3.04
N LEU A 88 -4.37 -4.68 -2.75
CA LEU A 88 -3.06 -4.21 -2.30
C LEU A 88 -2.97 -4.21 -0.77
N THR A 89 -1.96 -4.87 -0.22
CA THR A 89 -1.56 -4.71 1.18
C THR A 89 -0.33 -3.83 1.27
N VAL A 90 -0.35 -2.81 2.13
CA VAL A 90 0.80 -1.94 2.39
C VAL A 90 1.25 -2.12 3.84
N ASN A 91 2.44 -2.68 4.02
CA ASN A 91 3.08 -2.79 5.33
C ASN A 91 4.06 -1.62 5.48
N VAL A 92 3.91 -0.88 6.57
CA VAL A 92 4.72 0.29 6.89
C VAL A 92 5.51 -0.01 8.16
N ALA A 93 6.80 0.31 8.15
CA ALA A 93 7.63 0.25 9.34
C ALA A 93 8.61 1.42 9.35
N ILE A 94 8.76 2.07 10.50
CA ILE A 94 9.68 3.19 10.67
C ILE A 94 10.74 2.82 11.70
N ARG A 95 12.01 2.97 11.35
CA ARG A 95 13.14 2.68 12.25
C ARG A 95 14.29 3.62 11.98
N ALA A 96 14.75 4.33 13.01
CA ALA A 96 16.03 5.05 13.02
C ALA A 96 16.30 5.91 11.76
N GLY A 97 15.32 6.72 11.34
CA GLY A 97 15.46 7.56 10.15
C GLY A 97 15.21 6.84 8.82
N SER A 98 14.64 5.63 8.83
CA SER A 98 14.26 4.89 7.64
C SER A 98 12.79 4.47 7.68
N LEU A 99 12.14 4.56 6.53
CA LEU A 99 10.83 4.03 6.23
C LEU A 99 10.98 2.77 5.37
N THR A 100 10.61 1.62 5.90
CA THR A 100 10.46 0.39 5.13
C THR A 100 9.01 0.24 4.68
N LEU A 101 8.82 0.00 3.38
CA LEU A 101 7.52 -0.31 2.79
C LEU A 101 7.58 -1.66 2.08
N LEU A 102 6.61 -2.51 2.40
CA LEU A 102 6.35 -3.75 1.68
C LEU A 102 4.93 -3.72 1.13
N LEU A 103 4.84 -3.66 -0.20
CA LEU A 103 3.62 -3.65 -0.98
C LEU A 103 3.40 -5.04 -1.58
N ASP A 104 2.19 -5.57 -1.40
CA ASP A 104 1.77 -6.86 -1.97
C ASP A 104 0.44 -6.69 -2.67
N GLU A 105 0.47 -6.67 -4.01
CA GLU A 105 -0.72 -6.60 -4.85
C GLU A 105 -1.05 -7.98 -5.43
N SER A 106 -2.27 -8.44 -5.21
CA SER A 106 -2.79 -9.66 -5.83
C SER A 106 -3.45 -9.32 -7.18
N VAL A 107 -2.83 -9.76 -8.28
CA VAL A 107 -3.24 -9.48 -9.66
C VAL A 107 -3.80 -10.73 -10.34
N GLU A 108 -4.96 -10.61 -10.97
CA GLU A 108 -5.54 -11.68 -11.80
C GLU A 108 -4.88 -11.71 -13.18
N CYS A 109 -4.36 -12.88 -13.56
CA CYS A 109 -3.62 -13.07 -14.80
C CYS A 109 -4.35 -14.05 -15.74
N PRO A 110 -4.54 -13.70 -17.03
CA PRO A 110 -5.08 -14.63 -18.01
C PRO A 110 -4.29 -15.95 -18.01
N GLY A 111 -5.00 -17.07 -17.91
CA GLY A 111 -4.40 -18.41 -17.95
C GLY A 111 -3.79 -18.91 -16.64
N ARG A 112 -3.82 -18.14 -15.55
CA ARG A 112 -3.45 -18.62 -14.21
C ARG A 112 -4.69 -19.05 -13.43
N ALA A 113 -4.55 -20.11 -12.64
CA ALA A 113 -5.61 -20.61 -11.76
C ALA A 113 -5.63 -19.90 -10.39
N THR A 114 -4.54 -19.23 -10.04
CA THR A 114 -4.40 -18.46 -8.80
C THR A 114 -3.87 -17.06 -9.13
N PRO A 115 -4.20 -16.05 -8.30
CA PRO A 115 -3.66 -14.71 -8.47
C PRO A 115 -2.12 -14.70 -8.45
N LEU A 116 -1.54 -13.70 -9.11
CA LEU A 116 -0.11 -13.40 -9.05
C LEU A 116 0.12 -12.35 -8.00
N HIS A 117 1.03 -12.62 -7.06
CA HIS A 117 1.48 -11.60 -6.13
C HIS A 117 2.57 -10.77 -6.79
N VAL A 118 2.37 -9.46 -6.81
CA VAL A 118 3.40 -8.49 -7.17
C VAL A 118 3.87 -7.83 -5.89
N ILE A 119 5.14 -8.06 -5.56
CA ILE A 119 5.76 -7.55 -4.35
C ILE A 119 6.69 -6.39 -4.68
N GLY A 120 6.48 -5.25 -4.03
CA GLY A 120 7.42 -4.14 -3.99
C GLY A 120 8.00 -4.00 -2.58
N ASN A 121 9.32 -3.90 -2.47
CA ASN A 121 9.98 -3.63 -1.19
C ASN A 121 10.96 -2.47 -1.36
N GLY A 122 10.92 -1.51 -0.45
CA GLY A 122 11.83 -0.37 -0.46
C GLY A 122 12.09 0.17 0.93
N ASP A 123 13.34 0.56 1.16
CA ASP A 123 13.76 1.36 2.31
C ASP A 123 14.02 2.78 1.82
N LEU A 124 13.38 3.75 2.47
CA LEU A 124 13.40 5.15 2.11
C LEU A 124 13.99 5.95 3.26
N ASP A 125 14.87 6.89 2.96
CA ASP A 125 15.49 7.72 3.98
C ASP A 125 14.51 8.81 4.46
N LEU A 126 14.52 9.04 5.77
CA LEU A 126 13.71 10.04 6.45
C LEU A 126 14.60 11.10 7.10
N ASN A 127 14.15 12.34 7.02
CA ASN A 127 14.63 13.41 7.89
C ASN A 127 13.76 13.45 9.15
N CYS A 128 14.35 13.21 10.32
CA CYS A 128 13.63 13.18 11.59
C CYS A 128 14.07 14.29 12.53
N THR A 129 13.10 14.97 13.15
CA THR A 129 13.28 15.99 14.17
C THR A 129 12.76 15.51 15.52
N TRP A 130 13.47 15.91 16.59
CA TRP A 130 13.20 15.53 17.96
C TRP A 130 12.87 16.78 18.77
N GLU A 131 11.69 16.83 19.38
CA GLU A 131 11.28 17.97 20.20
C GLU A 131 11.90 17.92 21.62
N GLU A 132 12.21 16.72 22.14
CA GLU A 132 12.90 16.51 23.44
C GLU A 132 13.78 15.25 23.41
N ASN A 133 14.82 15.19 24.25
CA ASN A 133 15.80 14.09 24.24
C ASN A 133 15.29 12.75 24.80
N ILE A 134 14.25 12.74 25.67
CA ILE A 134 13.71 11.52 26.29
C ILE A 134 12.19 11.64 26.38
N GLY A 135 11.45 10.69 25.78
CA GLY A 135 9.98 10.67 25.80
C GLY A 135 9.30 11.75 24.95
N GLY A 136 10.10 12.46 24.15
CA GLY A 136 9.65 13.51 23.25
C GLY A 136 8.95 12.97 22.01
N THR A 137 8.30 13.89 21.32
CA THR A 137 7.72 13.64 20.00
C THR A 137 8.82 13.59 18.93
N VAL A 138 8.73 12.59 18.09
CA VAL A 138 9.55 12.41 16.88
C VAL A 138 8.68 12.70 15.68
N THR A 139 9.10 13.64 14.85
CA THR A 139 8.47 13.85 13.55
C THR A 139 9.46 13.46 12.47
N CYS A 140 9.02 12.62 11.52
CA CYS A 140 9.84 12.23 10.37
C CYS A 140 9.11 12.54 9.07
N GLU A 141 9.87 13.00 8.09
CA GLU A 141 9.41 13.28 6.73
C GLU A 141 10.37 12.64 5.74
N LEU A 142 9.92 12.35 4.52
CA LEU A 142 10.81 11.80 3.51
C LEU A 142 11.97 12.77 3.21
N LEU A 143 13.19 12.22 3.11
CA LEU A 143 14.37 13.02 2.78
C LEU A 143 14.33 13.49 1.32
N GLU A 144 13.85 12.65 0.41
CA GLU A 144 13.58 13.01 -0.99
C GLU A 144 12.08 13.17 -1.21
N GLU A 145 11.65 14.18 -1.97
CA GLU A 145 10.22 14.48 -2.17
C GLU A 145 9.40 13.29 -2.70
N LYS A 146 10.03 12.39 -3.46
CA LYS A 146 9.41 11.21 -4.06
C LYS A 146 10.40 10.05 -4.14
N ASN A 147 9.92 8.85 -3.86
CA ASN A 147 10.66 7.61 -4.02
C ASN A 147 9.81 6.54 -4.69
N THR A 148 10.39 5.78 -5.61
CA THR A 148 9.67 4.76 -6.39
C THR A 148 10.12 3.36 -6.01
N ILE A 149 9.16 2.52 -5.64
CA ILE A 149 9.34 1.11 -5.30
C ILE A 149 8.89 0.28 -6.49
N GLN A 150 9.80 -0.50 -7.06
CA GLN A 150 9.49 -1.37 -8.19
C GLN A 150 8.83 -2.67 -7.72
N GLY A 151 7.68 -3.01 -8.29
CA GLY A 151 7.04 -4.30 -8.10
C GLY A 151 7.70 -5.39 -8.94
N ALA A 152 7.78 -6.58 -8.37
CA ALA A 152 8.23 -7.80 -9.02
C ALA A 152 7.26 -8.95 -8.75
N ALA A 153 7.00 -9.78 -9.76
CA ALA A 153 6.20 -10.97 -9.59
C ALA A 153 6.88 -11.98 -8.66
N VAL A 154 6.11 -12.52 -7.72
CA VAL A 154 6.53 -13.59 -6.82
C VAL A 154 5.57 -14.76 -6.96
N GLU A 155 6.11 -15.92 -7.33
CA GLU A 155 5.34 -17.16 -7.36
C GLU A 155 5.40 -17.82 -5.98
N ILE A 156 4.29 -17.75 -5.25
CA ILE A 156 4.13 -18.50 -4.00
C ILE A 156 3.90 -19.96 -4.39
N ALA A 157 4.95 -20.78 -4.28
CA ALA A 157 4.84 -22.20 -4.57
C ALA A 157 3.70 -22.81 -3.73
N PRO A 158 2.78 -23.61 -4.33
CA PRO A 158 1.76 -24.28 -3.56
C PRO A 158 2.45 -25.17 -2.52
N GLY A 159 2.18 -24.90 -1.23
CA GLY A 159 2.84 -25.56 -0.12
C GLY A 159 2.84 -27.07 -0.31
N ARG A 160 4.02 -27.69 -0.40
CA ARG A 160 4.16 -29.15 -0.39
C ARG A 160 3.49 -29.64 0.89
N ARG A 161 2.32 -30.27 0.78
CA ARG A 161 1.81 -31.14 1.83
C ARG A 161 2.82 -32.27 1.96
N SER A 162 3.70 -32.16 2.95
CA SER A 162 4.59 -33.24 3.37
C SER A 162 3.71 -34.42 3.77
N ARG A 163 3.52 -35.35 2.85
CA ARG A 163 2.86 -36.63 3.11
C ARG A 163 3.83 -37.41 4.00
N VAL A 164 3.64 -37.29 5.31
CA VAL A 164 4.33 -38.12 6.30
C VAL A 164 3.95 -39.58 6.01
N ARG A 165 4.81 -40.29 5.29
CA ARG A 165 4.76 -41.76 5.26
C ARG A 165 5.27 -42.22 6.61
N ARG A 166 4.37 -42.63 7.49
CA ARG A 166 4.73 -43.49 8.62
C ARG A 166 5.15 -44.83 8.04
N HIS A 167 6.40 -45.21 8.29
CA HIS A 167 6.89 -46.58 8.16
C HIS A 167 6.58 -47.34 9.44
#